data_AF-A0A368FYX8-F1
#
_entry.id   AF-A0A368FYX8-F1
#
_cell.length_a   1.000
_cell.length_b   1.000
_cell.length_c   1.000
_cell.angle_alpha   90.00
_cell.angle_beta   90.00
_cell.angle_gamma   90.00
#
_symmetry.space_group_name_H-M   'P 1'
#
loop_
_entity.id
_entity.type
_entity.pdbx_description
1 polymer ?
#
loop_
_entity_poly.entity_id
_entity_poly.type
_entity_poly.pdbx_seq_one_letter_code
_entity_poly.pdbx_strand_id
1 'polypeptide(L)'
;MIIKCNCSDTLDALYHEVLERSSKSNVDSRLALAKAQAEIMGDLFLNVAVLQSVISLLESGVKSLFFYDFDYFNPDSWGPSLKLHFKEATHSTDVAYVFGLGINYDFTFTADDIKMLNQTTTLWTNFVKYG
;
A
#
# COMPACT_ATOMS: atom_id res chain seq x y z
N MET A 1 10.17 13.54 -21.01
CA MET A 1 9.54 14.82 -20.63
C MET A 1 9.36 14.79 -19.12
N ILE A 2 10.22 15.47 -18.36
CA ILE A 2 10.10 15.48 -16.89
C ILE A 2 8.96 16.45 -16.55
N ILE A 3 7.80 15.91 -16.22
CA ILE A 3 6.72 16.72 -15.66
C ILE A 3 7.21 17.15 -14.28
N LYS A 4 7.67 18.40 -14.16
CA LYS A 4 7.88 19.03 -12.85
C LYS A 4 6.52 19.21 -12.20
N CYS A 5 6.06 18.19 -11.49
CA CYS A 5 4.92 18.32 -10.59
C CYS A 5 5.38 19.19 -9.42
N ASN A 6 4.80 20.39 -9.29
CA ASN A 6 5.01 21.22 -8.12
C ASN A 6 4.22 20.57 -6.98
N CYS A 7 4.88 19.62 -6.30
CA CYS A 7 4.24 18.65 -5.41
C CYS A 7 3.46 19.33 -4.28
N SER A 8 3.92 20.50 -3.80
CA SER A 8 3.24 21.30 -2.76
C SER A 8 1.85 21.76 -3.19
N ASP A 9 1.73 22.43 -4.34
CA ASP A 9 0.46 23.03 -4.77
C ASP A 9 -0.58 21.96 -5.15
N THR A 10 -0.09 20.85 -5.70
CA THR A 10 -0.93 19.70 -6.07
C THR A 10 -1.41 18.97 -4.83
N LEU A 11 -0.54 18.85 -3.82
CA LEU A 11 -0.87 18.24 -2.54
C LEU A 11 -1.93 19.05 -1.80
N ASP A 12 -1.73 20.37 -1.68
CA ASP A 12 -2.68 21.25 -1.02
C ASP A 12 -4.05 21.21 -1.71
N ALA A 13 -4.09 21.18 -3.05
CA ALA A 13 -5.34 21.05 -3.80
C ALA A 13 -6.07 19.72 -3.51
N LEU A 14 -5.35 18.59 -3.49
CA LEU A 14 -5.90 17.27 -3.17
C LEU A 14 -6.40 17.20 -1.72
N TYR A 15 -5.62 17.73 -0.78
CA TYR A 15 -6.04 17.83 0.62
C TYR A 15 -7.31 18.69 0.78
N HIS A 16 -7.37 19.83 0.10
CA HIS A 16 -8.56 20.70 0.13
C HIS A 16 -9.79 20.02 -0.46
N GLU A 17 -9.66 19.29 -1.57
CA GLU A 17 -10.77 18.52 -2.16
C GLU A 17 -11.30 17.46 -1.17
N VAL A 18 -10.41 16.74 -0.50
CA VAL A 18 -10.76 15.76 0.53
C VAL A 18 -11.46 16.41 1.72
N LEU A 19 -10.93 17.54 2.21
CA LEU A 19 -11.51 18.28 3.33
C LEU A 19 -12.90 18.83 2.98
N GLU A 20 -13.11 19.33 1.77
CA GLU A 20 -14.44 19.78 1.34
C GLU A 20 -15.45 18.63 1.30
N ARG A 21 -15.06 17.45 0.79
CA ARG A 21 -15.89 16.24 0.83
C ARG A 21 -16.19 15.80 2.26
N SER A 22 -15.25 15.98 3.19
CA SER A 22 -15.41 15.60 4.61
C SER A 22 -16.47 16.41 5.34
N SER A 23 -16.55 17.70 5.04
CA SER A 23 -17.40 18.66 5.77
C SER A 23 -18.90 18.42 5.60
N LYS A 24 -19.30 17.57 4.63
CA LYS A 24 -20.69 17.34 4.23
C LYS A 24 -21.25 15.98 4.70
N SER A 25 -20.59 15.26 5.62
CA SER A 25 -20.77 13.79 5.76
C SER A 25 -21.62 13.26 6.95
N ASN A 26 -22.42 12.22 6.66
CA ASN A 26 -23.03 11.22 7.56
C ASN A 26 -22.11 9.97 7.74
N VAL A 27 -22.52 8.94 8.48
CA VAL A 27 -21.65 7.79 8.83
C VAL A 27 -21.06 7.06 7.60
N ASP A 28 -21.87 6.80 6.58
CA ASP A 28 -21.42 6.09 5.36
C ASP A 28 -20.41 6.94 4.56
N SER A 29 -20.63 8.26 4.54
CA SER A 29 -19.69 9.20 3.93
C SER A 29 -18.43 9.46 4.76
N ARG A 30 -18.40 9.18 6.07
CA ARG A 30 -17.17 9.20 6.87
C ARG A 30 -16.23 8.05 6.55
N LEU A 31 -16.78 6.84 6.31
CA LEU A 31 -15.97 5.70 5.87
C LEU A 31 -15.42 5.93 4.47
N ALA A 32 -16.27 6.36 3.52
CA ALA A 32 -15.84 6.68 2.16
C ALA A 32 -14.76 7.78 2.15
N LEU A 33 -14.89 8.79 3.00
CA LEU A 33 -13.87 9.80 3.20
C LEU A 33 -12.56 9.22 3.74
N ALA A 34 -12.62 8.39 4.79
CA ALA A 34 -11.43 7.82 5.41
C ALA A 34 -10.65 6.94 4.42
N LYS A 35 -11.34 6.23 3.53
CA LYS A 35 -10.72 5.49 2.42
C LYS A 35 -10.07 6.41 1.40
N ALA A 36 -10.79 7.44 0.93
CA ALA A 36 -10.22 8.42 -0.01
C ALA A 36 -8.98 9.14 0.57
N GLN A 37 -9.00 9.45 1.87
CA GLN A 37 -7.84 9.97 2.58
C GLN A 37 -6.67 9.00 2.55
N ALA A 38 -6.90 7.72 2.85
CA ALA A 38 -5.86 6.70 2.83
C ALA A 38 -5.27 6.48 1.42
N GLU A 39 -6.12 6.44 0.38
CA GLU A 39 -5.69 6.33 -1.03
C GLU A 39 -4.78 7.50 -1.42
N ILE A 40 -5.19 8.74 -1.13
CA ILE A 40 -4.42 9.93 -1.46
C ILE A 40 -3.09 9.97 -0.69
N MET A 41 -3.08 9.55 0.58
CA MET A 41 -1.82 9.41 1.32
C MET A 41 -0.93 8.34 0.70
N GLY A 42 -1.47 7.17 0.33
CA GLY A 42 -0.73 6.09 -0.31
C GLY A 42 -0.09 6.54 -1.62
N ASP A 43 -0.86 7.24 -2.46
CA ASP A 43 -0.37 7.78 -3.73
C ASP A 43 0.74 8.81 -3.55
N LEU A 44 0.56 9.72 -2.59
CA LEU A 44 1.53 10.77 -2.29
C LEU A 44 2.84 10.22 -1.76
N PHE A 45 2.77 9.33 -0.77
CA PHE A 45 3.97 8.88 -0.05
C PHE A 45 4.72 7.77 -0.78
N LEU A 46 4.02 6.93 -1.56
CA LEU A 46 4.59 5.71 -2.12
C LEU A 46 4.26 5.52 -3.60
N ASN A 47 2.98 5.36 -3.96
CA ASN A 47 2.63 4.74 -5.25
C ASN A 47 3.11 5.57 -6.44
N VAL A 48 2.86 6.90 -6.45
CA VAL A 48 3.23 7.76 -7.58
C VAL A 48 4.75 7.77 -7.77
N ALA A 49 5.53 7.89 -6.70
CA ALA A 49 6.99 7.92 -6.77
C ALA A 49 7.57 6.58 -7.25
N VAL A 50 7.02 5.46 -6.78
CA VAL A 50 7.42 4.11 -7.22
C VAL A 50 7.09 3.92 -8.70
N LEU A 51 5.88 4.27 -9.14
CA LEU A 51 5.47 4.14 -10.54
C LEU A 51 6.30 5.03 -11.48
N GLN A 52 6.61 6.27 -11.07
CA GLN A 52 7.53 7.14 -11.81
C GLN A 52 8.94 6.54 -11.94
N SER A 53 9.41 5.87 -10.88
CA SER A 53 10.69 5.17 -10.89
C SER A 53 10.66 3.97 -11.85
N VAL A 54 9.59 3.17 -11.83
CA VAL A 54 9.37 2.07 -12.77
C VAL A 54 9.39 2.57 -14.23
N ILE A 55 8.65 3.62 -14.53
CA ILE A 55 8.62 4.23 -15.88
C ILE A 55 10.01 4.71 -16.29
N SER A 56 10.71 5.42 -15.41
CA SER A 56 12.05 5.94 -15.69
C SER A 56 13.08 4.82 -15.96
N LEU A 57 12.99 3.72 -15.22
CA LEU A 57 13.83 2.54 -15.44
C LEU A 57 13.53 1.89 -16.79
N LEU A 58 12.26 1.71 -17.14
CA LEU A 58 11.88 1.18 -18.46
C LEU A 58 12.39 2.06 -19.60
N GLU A 59 12.27 3.38 -19.48
CA GLU A 59 12.77 4.34 -20.48
C GLU A 59 14.30 4.32 -20.61
N SER A 60 15.03 3.97 -19.54
CA SER A 60 16.49 3.83 -19.56
C SER A 60 17.00 2.58 -20.27
N GLY A 61 16.11 1.64 -20.62
CA GLY A 61 16.45 0.39 -21.30
C GLY A 61 16.92 -0.72 -20.37
N VAL A 62 16.42 -0.76 -19.12
CA VAL A 62 16.67 -1.92 -18.23
C VAL A 62 16.24 -3.21 -18.92
N LYS A 63 17.08 -4.26 -18.80
CA LYS A 63 16.81 -5.54 -19.46
C LYS A 63 15.64 -6.30 -18.83
N SER A 64 15.46 -6.14 -17.52
CA SER A 64 14.41 -6.82 -16.75
C SER A 64 14.03 -5.95 -15.56
N LEU A 65 12.73 -5.87 -15.27
CA LEU A 65 12.17 -5.12 -14.15
C LEU A 65 11.02 -5.95 -13.56
N PHE A 66 11.01 -6.09 -12.23
CA PHE A 66 10.01 -6.85 -11.49
C PHE A 66 9.15 -5.90 -10.65
N PHE A 67 7.93 -5.73 -11.13
CA PHE A 67 6.79 -5.02 -10.54
C PHE A 67 5.98 -5.90 -9.56
N TYR A 68 5.68 -5.53 -8.31
CA TYR A 68 4.54 -6.15 -7.61
C TYR A 68 3.73 -5.15 -6.78
N ASP A 69 2.46 -5.49 -6.58
CA ASP A 69 1.51 -4.83 -5.69
C ASP A 69 0.92 -5.88 -4.74
N PHE A 70 0.67 -5.50 -3.49
CA PHE A 70 0.31 -6.44 -2.42
C PHE A 70 -0.88 -5.94 -1.61
N ASP A 71 -2.03 -6.60 -1.82
CA ASP A 71 -3.33 -6.22 -1.22
C ASP A 71 -3.92 -7.33 -0.31
N TYR A 72 -3.10 -8.32 0.07
CA TYR A 72 -3.55 -9.36 1.01
C TYR A 72 -3.30 -8.92 2.46
N PHE A 73 -4.27 -9.15 3.35
CA PHE A 73 -4.06 -8.94 4.78
C PHE A 73 -4.98 -9.82 5.63
N ASN A 74 -4.53 -10.11 6.85
CA ASN A 74 -5.36 -10.70 7.89
C ASN A 74 -5.87 -9.58 8.82
N PRO A 75 -7.19 -9.42 9.04
CA PRO A 75 -7.73 -8.42 9.97
C PRO A 75 -7.20 -8.51 11.41
N ASP A 76 -6.75 -9.68 11.85
CA ASP A 76 -6.17 -9.90 13.19
C ASP A 76 -4.74 -9.34 13.31
N SER A 77 -4.05 -9.09 12.19
CA SER A 77 -2.70 -8.47 12.17
C SER A 77 -2.68 -7.04 12.72
N TRP A 78 -3.83 -6.39 12.82
CA TRP A 78 -4.01 -5.07 13.45
C TRP A 78 -4.11 -5.13 14.97
N GLY A 79 -4.23 -6.32 15.55
CA GLY A 79 -4.45 -6.52 16.97
C GLY A 79 -5.80 -5.99 17.49
N PRO A 80 -6.08 -6.20 18.78
CA PRO A 80 -7.33 -5.78 19.42
C PRO A 80 -7.36 -4.28 19.77
N SER A 81 -6.19 -3.62 19.79
CA SER A 81 -6.00 -2.28 20.34
C SER A 81 -6.26 -1.15 19.34
N LEU A 82 -6.16 -1.43 18.04
CA LEU A 82 -6.36 -0.43 16.99
C LEU A 82 -7.84 -0.35 16.60
N LYS A 83 -8.53 0.65 17.17
CA LYS A 83 -9.89 1.05 16.76
C LYS A 83 -9.84 1.85 15.45
N LEU A 84 -9.50 1.17 14.36
CA LEU A 84 -9.55 1.77 13.03
C LEU A 84 -10.99 1.80 12.49
N HIS A 85 -11.29 2.82 11.68
CA HIS A 85 -12.58 2.95 11.00
C HIS A 85 -12.80 1.83 9.96
N PHE A 86 -11.71 1.27 9.43
CA PHE A 86 -11.69 0.12 8.52
C PHE A 86 -10.34 -0.60 8.65
N LYS A 87 -10.28 -1.85 8.18
CA LYS A 87 -9.04 -2.65 8.13
C LYS A 87 -8.85 -3.11 6.69
N GLU A 88 -7.69 -2.79 6.13
CA GLU A 88 -7.25 -3.18 4.78
C GLU A 88 -5.74 -3.45 4.83
N ALA A 89 -5.16 -3.87 3.70
CA ALA A 89 -3.71 -3.92 3.55
C ALA A 89 -3.12 -2.51 3.69
N THR A 90 -2.08 -2.39 4.50
CA THR A 90 -1.37 -1.12 4.74
C THR A 90 0.10 -1.25 4.40
N HIS A 91 0.84 -0.15 4.57
CA HIS A 91 2.28 -0.12 4.42
C HIS A 91 2.96 -1.24 5.23
N SER A 92 3.86 -1.98 4.57
CA SER A 92 4.62 -3.10 5.14
C SER A 92 3.80 -4.34 5.54
N THR A 93 2.54 -4.46 5.09
CA THR A 93 1.75 -5.69 5.35
C THR A 93 2.37 -6.91 4.66
N ASP A 94 2.95 -6.73 3.48
CA ASP A 94 3.66 -7.76 2.72
C ASP A 94 4.86 -8.34 3.47
N VAL A 95 5.55 -7.53 4.26
CA VAL A 95 6.72 -7.93 5.07
C VAL A 95 6.38 -9.08 6.03
N ALA A 96 5.15 -9.11 6.56
CA ALA A 96 4.69 -10.22 7.40
C ALA A 96 4.70 -11.57 6.65
N TYR A 97 4.41 -11.54 5.35
CA TYR A 97 4.39 -12.71 4.47
C TYR A 97 5.73 -12.95 3.75
N VAL A 98 6.71 -12.06 3.93
CA VAL A 98 8.11 -12.33 3.57
C VAL A 98 8.80 -13.09 4.70
N PHE A 99 8.58 -12.69 5.95
CA PHE A 99 9.31 -13.20 7.11
C PHE A 99 8.52 -14.18 8.00
N GLY A 100 7.21 -14.33 7.77
CA GLY A 100 6.35 -15.22 8.56
C GLY A 100 6.14 -14.75 10.00
N LEU A 101 6.07 -13.44 10.22
CA LEU A 101 5.90 -12.82 11.55
C LEU A 101 5.02 -11.58 11.49
N GLY A 102 4.33 -11.27 12.59
CA GLY A 102 3.51 -10.07 12.69
C GLY A 102 4.37 -8.81 12.83
N ILE A 103 4.14 -7.81 11.97
CA ILE A 103 4.91 -6.55 11.97
C ILE A 103 4.30 -5.52 12.92
N ASN A 104 2.97 -5.37 12.88
CA ASN A 104 2.26 -4.43 13.75
C ASN A 104 1.86 -5.07 15.08
N TYR A 105 1.52 -6.35 15.04
CA TYR A 105 1.04 -7.12 16.19
C TYR A 105 1.24 -8.61 15.91
N ASP A 106 1.50 -9.40 16.96
CA ASP A 106 1.56 -10.85 16.83
C ASP A 106 0.16 -11.43 16.59
N PHE A 107 0.01 -12.22 15.52
CA PHE A 107 -1.24 -12.89 15.18
C PHE A 107 -0.99 -14.33 14.75
N THR A 108 -2.03 -15.16 14.82
CA THR A 108 -1.94 -16.55 14.36
C THR A 108 -2.23 -16.60 12.88
N PHE A 109 -1.29 -17.13 12.11
CA PHE A 109 -1.46 -17.34 10.68
C PHE A 109 -2.53 -18.41 10.44
N THR A 110 -3.55 -18.05 9.69
CA THR A 110 -4.58 -18.95 9.17
C THR A 110 -4.03 -19.78 8.00
N ALA A 111 -4.81 -20.74 7.51
CA ALA A 111 -4.42 -21.52 6.33
C ALA A 111 -4.20 -20.63 5.08
N ASP A 112 -5.00 -19.57 4.93
CA ASP A 112 -4.85 -18.61 3.82
C ASP A 112 -3.60 -17.75 4.01
N ASP A 113 -3.26 -17.38 5.24
CA ASP A 113 -2.00 -16.65 5.53
C ASP A 113 -0.78 -17.51 5.20
N ILE A 114 -0.81 -18.79 5.54
CA ILE A 114 0.26 -19.74 5.19
C ILE A 114 0.37 -19.89 3.67
N LYS A 115 -0.76 -19.91 2.95
CA LYS A 115 -0.75 -19.92 1.48
C LYS A 115 -0.11 -18.66 0.92
N MET A 116 -0.46 -17.48 1.44
CA MET A 116 0.13 -16.21 1.00
C MET A 116 1.62 -16.12 1.35
N LEU A 117 2.02 -16.53 2.57
CA LEU A 117 3.42 -16.65 2.99
C LEU A 117 4.22 -17.52 2.03
N ASN A 118 3.69 -18.68 1.65
CA ASN A 118 4.37 -19.58 0.70
C ASN A 118 4.48 -18.94 -0.70
N GLN A 119 3.45 -18.22 -1.17
CA GLN A 119 3.49 -17.53 -2.46
C GLN A 119 4.51 -16.40 -2.46
N THR A 120 4.49 -15.54 -1.44
CA THR A 120 5.41 -14.40 -1.30
C THR A 120 6.85 -14.86 -1.14
N THR A 121 7.12 -15.81 -0.26
CA THR A 121 8.49 -16.35 -0.08
C THR A 121 8.99 -17.07 -1.34
N THR A 122 8.11 -17.75 -2.08
CA THR A 122 8.49 -18.35 -3.39
C THR A 122 8.81 -17.26 -4.41
N LEU A 123 8.03 -16.18 -4.48
CA LEU A 123 8.29 -15.04 -5.36
C LEU A 123 9.67 -14.43 -5.06
N TRP A 124 9.94 -14.11 -3.79
CA TRP A 124 11.21 -13.51 -3.37
C TRP A 124 12.40 -14.46 -3.58
N THR A 125 12.25 -15.75 -3.25
CA THR A 125 13.34 -16.73 -3.44
C THR A 125 13.62 -17.01 -4.92
N ASN A 126 12.60 -16.99 -5.78
CA ASN A 126 12.78 -17.12 -7.22
C ASN A 126 13.48 -15.88 -7.80
N PHE A 127 13.09 -14.67 -7.39
CA PHE A 127 13.76 -13.44 -7.80
C PHE A 127 15.25 -13.47 -7.43
N VAL A 128 15.58 -13.89 -6.19
CA VAL A 128 16.99 -14.02 -5.77
C VAL A 128 17.76 -15.07 -6.58
N LYS A 129 17.11 -16.17 -6.98
CA LYS A 129 17.77 -17.27 -7.72
C LYS A 129 17.91 -17.01 -9.22
N TYR A 130 16.92 -16.35 -9.81
CA TYR A 130 16.74 -16.33 -11.26
C TYR A 130 16.72 -14.93 -11.87
N GLY A 131 16.52 -13.88 -11.04
CA GLY A 131 16.23 -12.54 -11.52
C GLY A 131 14.84 -12.51 -12.11
#